data_AF-A0A520TQA6-F1
#
_entry.id   AF-A0A520TQA6-F1
#
_cell.length_a   1.000
_cell.length_b   1.000
_cell.length_c   1.000
_cell.angle_alpha   90.00
_cell.angle_beta   90.00
_cell.angle_gamma   90.00
#
_symmetry.space_group_name_H-M   'P 1'
#
loop_
_entity.id
_entity.type
_entity.pdbx_description
1 polymer ?
#
loop_
_entity_poly.entity_id
_entity_poly.type
_entity_poly.pdbx_seq_one_letter_code
_entity_poly.pdbx_strand_id
1 'polypeptide(L)'
;MNLKTKKILGYLGVIPFFIFSFLPLLSTFPEGYVFTLLLSFYGAVVLSFLGGITWGWENAHNHKFSLIIGIFFSLIGFFIISISNMFLYYSLCLGLASFLGFYLFELRVSDQMQDKGYRSLRTLLTFLVTICYLNSIITFSW
;
A
#
# COMPACT_ATOMS: atom_id res chain seq x y z
N MET A 1 -2.39 -19.11 -10.74
CA MET A 1 -0.97 -18.70 -10.54
C MET A 1 -0.40 -19.42 -9.32
N ASN A 2 0.81 -20.00 -9.44
CA ASN A 2 1.47 -20.72 -8.35
C ASN A 2 1.78 -19.78 -7.16
N LEU A 3 1.60 -20.26 -5.92
CA LEU A 3 1.88 -19.52 -4.69
C LEU A 3 3.33 -19.02 -4.61
N LYS A 4 4.29 -19.76 -5.16
CA LYS A 4 5.71 -19.36 -5.22
C LYS A 4 5.88 -18.06 -6.00
N THR A 5 5.23 -17.94 -7.16
CA THR A 5 5.26 -16.74 -8.00
C THR A 5 4.63 -15.54 -7.28
N LYS A 6 3.48 -15.75 -6.62
CA LYS A 6 2.82 -14.70 -5.80
C LYS A 6 3.76 -14.15 -4.73
N LYS A 7 4.49 -15.04 -4.02
CA LYS A 7 5.44 -14.65 -2.98
C LYS A 7 6.60 -13.83 -3.54
N ILE A 8 7.24 -14.29 -4.62
CA ILE A 8 8.37 -13.59 -5.23
C ILE A 8 7.96 -12.19 -5.67
N LEU A 9 6.86 -12.05 -6.41
CA LEU A 9 6.37 -10.77 -6.89
C LEU A 9 5.94 -9.85 -5.73
N GLY A 10 5.30 -10.40 -4.70
CA GLY A 10 4.96 -9.65 -3.50
C GLY A 10 6.18 -9.06 -2.80
N TYR A 11 7.24 -9.84 -2.63
CA TYR A 11 8.48 -9.37 -2.02
C TYR A 11 9.21 -8.33 -2.87
N LEU A 12 9.26 -8.53 -4.19
CA LEU A 12 9.83 -7.53 -5.10
C LEU A 12 9.08 -6.20 -5.01
N GLY A 13 7.75 -6.22 -4.84
CA GLY A 13 6.95 -5.01 -4.65
C GLY A 13 7.21 -4.28 -3.32
N VAL A 14 7.82 -4.93 -2.33
CA VAL A 14 8.15 -4.30 -1.03
C VAL A 14 9.52 -3.63 -1.05
N ILE A 15 10.40 -4.00 -1.98
CA ILE A 15 11.75 -3.42 -2.09
C ILE A 15 11.71 -1.88 -2.21
N PRO A 16 10.90 -1.27 -3.09
CA PRO A 16 10.87 0.19 -3.20
C PRO A 16 10.34 0.88 -1.93
N PHE A 17 9.41 0.26 -1.18
CA PHE A 17 8.96 0.81 0.10
C PHE A 17 10.11 0.91 1.11
N PHE A 18 10.94 -0.13 1.20
CA PHE A 18 12.10 -0.10 2.09
C PHE A 18 13.11 0.96 1.67
N ILE A 19 13.46 1.00 0.38
CA ILE A 19 14.42 1.98 -0.13
C ILE A 19 13.94 3.40 0.17
N PHE A 20 12.71 3.74 -0.23
CA PHE A 20 12.20 5.11 -0.08
C PHE A 20 11.88 5.50 1.36
N SER A 21 11.70 4.54 2.26
CA SER A 21 11.49 4.81 3.68
C SER A 21 12.79 5.00 4.46
N PHE A 22 13.81 4.15 4.22
CA PHE A 22 15.01 4.12 5.06
C PHE A 22 16.18 4.93 4.49
N LEU A 23 16.27 5.11 3.17
CA LEU A 23 17.30 5.93 2.56
C LEU A 23 17.25 7.42 2.99
N PRO A 24 16.06 8.06 3.19
CA PRO A 24 15.98 9.39 3.77
C PRO A 24 16.68 9.56 5.13
N LEU A 25 16.89 8.48 5.91
CA LEU A 25 17.58 8.56 7.21
C LEU A 25 19.06 8.92 7.08
N LEU A 26 19.65 8.69 5.90
CA LEU A 26 21.05 8.95 5.60
C LEU A 26 21.26 10.25 4.82
N SER A 27 20.17 10.86 4.33
CA SER A 27 20.19 12.03 3.45
C SER A 27 19.49 13.21 4.12
N THR A 28 19.97 14.42 3.86
CA THR A 28 19.33 15.66 4.34
C THR A 28 18.43 16.25 3.25
N PHE A 29 17.75 17.36 3.58
CA PHE A 29 17.01 18.13 2.58
C PHE A 29 17.95 18.62 1.46
N PRO A 30 17.58 18.51 0.16
CA PRO A 30 16.27 18.14 -0.38
C PRO A 30 16.10 16.65 -0.74
N GLU A 31 17.17 15.86 -0.75
CA GLU A 31 17.15 14.47 -1.21
C GLU A 31 16.24 13.59 -0.37
N GLY A 32 16.29 13.74 0.97
CA GLY A 32 15.43 13.00 1.89
C GLY A 32 13.94 13.24 1.61
N TYR A 33 13.57 14.49 1.33
CA TYR A 33 12.18 14.86 0.96
C TYR A 33 11.75 14.17 -0.34
N VAL A 34 12.62 14.15 -1.37
CA VAL A 34 12.31 13.50 -2.65
C VAL A 34 12.07 12.01 -2.48
N PHE A 35 12.88 11.32 -1.66
CA PHE A 35 12.67 9.90 -1.38
C PHE A 35 11.36 9.65 -0.62
N THR A 36 11.02 10.47 0.37
CA THR A 36 9.73 10.37 1.06
C THR A 36 8.54 10.69 0.15
N LEU A 37 8.69 11.62 -0.80
CA LEU A 37 7.69 11.90 -1.83
C LEU A 37 7.51 10.69 -2.76
N LEU A 38 8.62 10.06 -3.19
CA LEU A 38 8.60 8.83 -3.99
C LEU A 38 7.94 7.67 -3.25
N LEU A 39 8.13 7.54 -1.93
CA LEU A 39 7.40 6.57 -1.11
C LEU A 39 5.88 6.78 -1.22
N SER A 40 5.42 8.02 -1.08
CA SER A 40 4.01 8.37 -1.16
C SER A 40 3.44 8.06 -2.55
N PHE A 41 4.15 8.43 -3.62
CA PHE A 41 3.73 8.13 -5.00
C PHE A 41 3.69 6.63 -5.29
N TYR A 42 4.76 5.91 -4.95
CA TYR A 42 4.81 4.47 -5.17
C TYR A 42 3.71 3.75 -4.39
N GLY A 43 3.52 4.12 -3.12
CA GLY A 43 2.46 3.58 -2.29
C GLY A 43 1.06 3.81 -2.85
N ALA A 44 0.79 5.01 -3.39
CA ALA A 44 -0.46 5.33 -4.06
C ALA A 44 -0.71 4.49 -5.33
N VAL A 45 0.32 4.26 -6.14
CA VAL A 45 0.21 3.37 -7.32
C VAL A 45 -0.12 1.94 -6.88
N VAL A 46 0.58 1.42 -5.88
CA VAL A 46 0.33 0.07 -5.35
C VAL A 46 -1.08 -0.05 -4.75
N LEU A 47 -1.53 0.96 -3.99
CA LEU A 47 -2.89 1.02 -3.45
C LEU A 47 -3.94 1.01 -4.57
N SER A 48 -3.69 1.75 -5.64
CA SER A 48 -4.59 1.79 -6.80
C SER A 48 -4.68 0.45 -7.51
N PHE A 49 -3.54 -0.23 -7.64
CA PHE A 49 -3.49 -1.60 -8.17
C PHE A 49 -4.24 -2.59 -7.27
N LEU A 50 -4.08 -2.51 -5.95
CA LEU A 50 -4.85 -3.29 -4.97
C LEU A 50 -6.35 -3.10 -5.14
N GLY A 51 -6.82 -1.86 -5.29
CA GLY A 51 -8.21 -1.55 -5.60
C GLY A 51 -8.70 -2.26 -6.87
N GLY A 52 -7.87 -2.30 -7.92
CA GLY A 52 -8.15 -3.02 -9.17
C GLY A 52 -8.25 -4.54 -9.03
N ILE A 53 -7.58 -5.16 -8.05
CA ILE A 53 -7.65 -6.62 -7.83
C ILE A 53 -9.07 -7.08 -7.47
N THR A 54 -9.89 -6.19 -6.87
CA THR A 54 -11.28 -6.50 -6.47
C THR A 54 -12.17 -6.94 -7.64
N TRP A 55 -11.83 -6.56 -8.88
CA TRP A 55 -12.52 -7.00 -10.09
C TRP A 55 -12.43 -8.52 -10.29
N GLY A 56 -11.34 -9.14 -9.84
CA GLY A 56 -11.14 -10.59 -9.92
C GLY A 56 -11.79 -11.40 -8.79
N TRP A 57 -12.58 -10.77 -7.91
CA TRP A 57 -13.24 -11.45 -6.79
C TRP A 57 -14.68 -11.84 -7.14
N GLU A 58 -14.85 -12.67 -8.17
CA GLU A 58 -16.17 -13.08 -8.69
C GLU A 58 -17.03 -13.83 -7.66
N ASN A 59 -16.39 -14.59 -6.77
CA ASN A 59 -17.08 -15.40 -5.75
C ASN A 59 -17.30 -14.65 -4.42
N ALA A 60 -16.89 -13.37 -4.32
CA ALA A 60 -17.03 -12.61 -3.09
C ALA A 60 -18.50 -12.46 -2.68
N HIS A 61 -18.74 -12.58 -1.37
CA HIS A 61 -20.07 -12.57 -0.74
C HIS A 61 -20.97 -11.40 -1.17
N ASN A 62 -20.38 -10.25 -1.55
CA ASN A 62 -21.07 -9.12 -2.14
C ASN A 62 -20.17 -8.45 -3.21
N HIS A 63 -20.09 -9.07 -4.39
CA HIS A 63 -19.23 -8.64 -5.50
C HIS A 63 -19.37 -7.14 -5.86
N LYS A 64 -20.60 -6.61 -5.91
CA LYS A 64 -20.84 -5.18 -6.20
C LYS A 64 -20.21 -4.26 -5.14
N PHE A 65 -20.36 -4.61 -3.86
CA PHE A 65 -19.75 -3.86 -2.78
C PHE A 65 -18.22 -3.91 -2.87
N SER A 66 -17.66 -5.07 -3.20
CA SER A 66 -16.21 -5.23 -3.38
C SER A 66 -15.65 -4.28 -4.45
N LEU A 67 -16.34 -4.17 -5.59
CA LEU A 67 -15.96 -3.29 -6.69
C LEU A 67 -16.00 -1.81 -6.29
N ILE A 68 -17.07 -1.37 -5.61
CA ILE A 68 -17.22 0.02 -5.15
C ILE A 68 -16.08 0.38 -4.19
N ILE A 69 -15.80 -0.49 -3.21
CA ILE A 69 -14.71 -0.28 -2.26
C ILE A 69 -13.34 -0.31 -2.96
N GLY A 70 -13.15 -1.22 -3.91
CA GLY A 70 -11.93 -1.26 -4.72
C GLY A 70 -11.66 0.04 -5.47
N ILE A 71 -12.67 0.55 -6.19
CA ILE A 71 -12.60 1.85 -6.89
C ILE A 71 -12.33 2.98 -5.90
N PHE A 72 -12.98 2.98 -4.74
CA PHE A 72 -12.76 3.97 -3.69
C PHE A 72 -11.29 4.00 -3.24
N PHE A 73 -10.66 2.85 -3.02
CA PHE A 73 -9.22 2.79 -2.71
C PHE A 73 -8.33 3.25 -3.86
N SER A 74 -8.69 2.96 -5.11
CA SER A 74 -7.97 3.50 -6.27
C SER A 74 -8.07 5.02 -6.37
N LEU A 75 -9.23 5.59 -6.05
CA LEU A 75 -9.40 7.04 -5.97
C LEU A 75 -8.60 7.64 -4.81
N ILE A 76 -8.52 6.97 -3.66
CA ILE A 76 -7.62 7.42 -2.58
C ILE A 76 -6.16 7.46 -3.07
N GLY A 77 -5.70 6.44 -3.79
CA GLY A 77 -4.36 6.45 -4.41
C GLY A 77 -4.14 7.66 -5.32
N PHE A 78 -5.10 7.94 -6.21
CA PHE A 78 -5.07 9.15 -7.04
C PHE A 78 -4.99 10.45 -6.20
N PHE A 79 -5.80 10.55 -5.14
CA PHE A 79 -5.77 11.72 -4.27
C PHE A 79 -4.45 11.87 -3.55
N ILE A 80 -3.87 10.78 -3.01
CA ILE A 80 -2.55 10.79 -2.37
C ILE A 80 -1.55 11.45 -3.32
N ILE A 81 -1.38 10.95 -4.55
CA ILE A 81 -0.46 11.55 -5.54
C ILE A 81 -0.75 13.04 -5.77
N SER A 82 -2.02 13.40 -5.90
CA SER A 82 -2.44 14.78 -6.20
C SER A 82 -2.08 15.75 -5.08
N ILE A 83 -2.10 15.31 -3.81
CA ILE A 83 -1.84 16.17 -2.66
C ILE A 83 -0.43 16.01 -2.08
N SER A 84 0.33 14.95 -2.39
CA SER A 84 1.63 14.67 -1.76
C SER A 84 2.65 15.79 -1.93
N ASN A 85 2.59 16.57 -3.03
CA ASN A 85 3.57 17.64 -3.25
C ASN A 85 3.37 18.83 -2.30
N MET A 86 2.12 19.11 -1.87
CA MET A 86 1.82 20.21 -0.94
C MET A 86 1.64 19.73 0.49
N PHE A 87 1.12 18.52 0.67
CA PHE A 87 0.68 17.97 1.94
C PHE A 87 1.26 16.56 2.16
N LEU A 88 2.59 16.42 2.05
CA LEU A 88 3.27 15.13 2.09
C LEU A 88 2.99 14.35 3.38
N TYR A 89 3.10 14.99 4.54
CA TYR A 89 2.83 14.35 5.84
C TYR A 89 1.43 13.72 5.89
N TYR A 90 0.40 14.49 5.52
CA TYR A 90 -0.99 13.99 5.49
C TYR A 90 -1.19 12.88 4.46
N SER A 91 -0.48 12.96 3.34
CA SER A 91 -0.49 11.93 2.29
C SER A 91 0.12 10.61 2.77
N LEU A 92 1.17 10.66 3.60
CA LEU A 92 1.75 9.49 4.26
C LEU A 92 0.77 8.89 5.28
N CYS A 93 0.15 9.71 6.12
CA CYS A 93 -0.86 9.24 7.08
C CYS A 93 -2.05 8.59 6.38
N LEU A 94 -2.55 9.20 5.30
CA LEU A 94 -3.63 8.66 4.48
C LEU A 94 -3.21 7.34 3.82
N GLY A 95 -1.98 7.24 3.29
CA GLY A 95 -1.42 6.01 2.75
C GLY A 95 -1.37 4.89 3.78
N LEU A 96 -0.82 5.15 4.97
CA LEU A 96 -0.76 4.20 6.09
C LEU A 96 -2.15 3.66 6.45
N ALA A 97 -3.10 4.57 6.69
CA ALA A 97 -4.48 4.20 7.03
C ALA A 97 -5.14 3.39 5.91
N SER A 98 -4.86 3.73 4.65
CA SER A 98 -5.45 3.05 3.50
C SER A 98 -4.93 1.62 3.30
N PHE A 99 -3.63 1.37 3.50
CA PHE A 99 -3.10 0.00 3.42
C PHE A 99 -3.68 -0.90 4.51
N LEU A 100 -3.79 -0.40 5.74
CA LEU A 100 -4.44 -1.13 6.84
C LEU A 100 -5.93 -1.34 6.55
N GLY A 101 -6.63 -0.30 6.11
CA GLY A 101 -8.04 -0.36 5.75
C GLY A 101 -8.32 -1.37 4.63
N PHE A 102 -7.52 -1.36 3.56
CA PHE A 102 -7.64 -2.30 2.46
C PHE A 102 -7.41 -3.74 2.92
N TYR A 103 -6.40 -3.98 3.76
CA TYR A 103 -6.15 -5.31 4.33
C TYR A 103 -7.33 -5.81 5.17
N LEU A 104 -7.90 -4.98 6.04
CA LEU A 104 -9.08 -5.34 6.84
C LEU A 104 -10.31 -5.63 5.97
N PHE A 105 -10.50 -4.85 4.91
CA PHE A 105 -11.55 -5.09 3.92
C PHE A 105 -11.34 -6.42 3.19
N GLU A 106 -10.13 -6.65 2.68
CA GLU A 106 -9.76 -7.87 1.96
C GLU A 106 -9.94 -9.12 2.83
N LEU A 107 -9.56 -9.05 4.12
CA LEU A 107 -9.77 -10.14 5.09
C LEU A 107 -11.22 -10.56 5.26
N ARG A 108 -12.16 -9.63 5.08
CA ARG A 108 -13.60 -9.89 5.29
C ARG A 108 -14.29 -10.38 4.02
N VAL A 109 -13.80 -9.99 2.85
CA VAL A 109 -14.56 -10.09 1.60
C VAL A 109 -13.89 -11.00 0.57
N SER A 110 -12.57 -11.11 0.57
CA SER A 110 -11.84 -11.86 -0.45
C SER A 110 -11.77 -13.35 -0.11
N ASP A 111 -12.25 -14.20 -1.02
CA ASP A 111 -12.11 -15.66 -0.89
C ASP A 111 -10.64 -16.09 -0.94
N GLN A 112 -9.76 -15.31 -1.56
CA GLN A 112 -8.33 -15.59 -1.59
C GLN A 112 -7.72 -15.61 -0.19
N MET A 113 -8.31 -14.89 0.77
CA MET A 113 -7.87 -14.88 2.17
C MET A 113 -8.19 -16.16 2.94
N GLN A 114 -8.98 -17.08 2.36
CA GLN A 114 -9.17 -18.43 2.91
C GLN A 114 -7.91 -19.30 2.75
N ASP A 115 -7.09 -19.04 1.72
CA ASP A 115 -5.80 -19.70 1.55
C ASP A 115 -4.81 -19.16 2.58
N LYS A 116 -4.36 -20.04 3.49
CA LYS A 116 -3.43 -19.68 4.58
C LYS A 116 -2.12 -19.10 4.06
N GLY A 117 -1.62 -19.57 2.92
CA GLY A 117 -0.36 -19.12 2.33
C GLY A 117 -0.46 -17.70 1.77
N TYR A 118 -1.56 -17.40 1.08
CA TYR A 118 -1.87 -16.07 0.59
C TYR A 118 -2.12 -15.09 1.73
N ARG A 119 -2.92 -15.50 2.73
CA ARG A 119 -3.19 -14.67 3.91
C ARG A 119 -1.92 -14.30 4.65
N SER A 120 -1.06 -15.29 4.93
CA SER A 120 0.24 -15.05 5.58
C SER A 120 1.11 -14.09 4.78
N LEU A 121 1.16 -14.24 3.45
CA LEU A 121 1.88 -13.31 2.57
C LEU A 121 1.30 -11.89 2.69
N ARG A 122 -0.02 -11.70 2.55
CA ARG A 122 -0.65 -10.37 2.64
C ARG A 122 -0.45 -9.72 4.01
N THR A 123 -0.51 -10.48 5.10
CA THR A 123 -0.21 -9.99 6.44
C THR A 123 1.23 -9.47 6.54
N LEU A 124 2.20 -10.26 6.07
CA LEU A 124 3.61 -9.88 6.10
C LEU A 124 3.88 -8.64 5.26
N LEU A 125 3.36 -8.59 4.02
CA LEU A 125 3.53 -7.43 3.14
C LEU A 125 2.92 -6.17 3.75
N THR A 126 1.70 -6.26 4.29
CA THR A 126 1.03 -5.10 4.91
C THR A 126 1.78 -4.64 6.16
N PHE A 127 2.30 -5.56 6.96
CA PHE A 127 3.12 -5.24 8.13
C PHE A 127 4.41 -4.50 7.74
N LEU A 128 5.13 -4.99 6.73
CA LEU A 128 6.36 -4.35 6.24
C LEU A 128 6.10 -2.95 5.67
N VAL A 129 5.03 -2.79 4.88
CA VAL A 129 4.61 -1.48 4.36
C VAL A 129 4.24 -0.53 5.52
N THR A 130 3.53 -1.03 6.54
CA THR A 130 3.17 -0.25 7.73
C THR A 130 4.41 0.29 8.44
N ILE A 131 5.45 -0.54 8.63
CA ILE A 131 6.73 -0.09 9.20
C ILE A 131 7.37 1.02 8.36
N CYS A 132 7.38 0.87 7.03
CA CYS A 132 7.95 1.87 6.13
C CYS A 132 7.23 3.23 6.24
N TYR A 133 5.90 3.22 6.26
CA TYR A 133 5.12 4.44 6.47
C TYR A 133 5.34 5.04 7.85
N LEU A 134 5.32 4.23 8.91
CA LEU A 134 5.55 4.70 10.28
C LEU A 134 6.92 5.34 10.42
N ASN A 135 7.97 4.70 9.90
CA ASN A 135 9.32 5.26 9.89
C ASN A 135 9.32 6.65 9.24
N SER A 136 8.77 6.75 8.02
CA SER A 136 8.76 8.01 7.27
C SER A 136 7.92 9.11 7.93
N ILE A 137 6.85 8.76 8.65
CA ILE A 137 6.02 9.70 9.41
C ILE A 137 6.76 10.19 10.67
N ILE A 138 7.45 9.29 11.39
CA ILE A 138 8.17 9.61 12.63
C ILE A 138 9.40 10.47 12.32
N THR A 139 10.12 10.15 11.25
CA THR A 139 11.33 10.88 10.85
C THR A 139 11.04 12.03 9.90
N PHE A 140 9.78 12.41 9.73
CA PHE A 140 9.41 13.52 8.87
C PHE A 140 9.88 14.84 9.49
N SER A 141 10.97 15.40 8.95
CA SER A 141 11.44 16.75 9.29
C SER A 141 11.29 17.68 8.11
N TRP A 142 10.77 18.88 8.37
CA TRP A 142 10.51 19.94 7.39
C TRP A 142 11.79 20.50 6.77
#